data_AF-A0A9W6FK83-F1
#
_entry.id   AF-A0A9W6FK83-F1
#
_cell.length_a   1.000
_cell.length_b   1.000
_cell.length_c   1.000
_cell.angle_alpha   90.00
_cell.angle_beta   90.00
_cell.angle_gamma   90.00
#
_symmetry.space_group_name_H-M   'P 1'
#
loop_
_entity.id
_entity.type
_entity.pdbx_description
1 polymer ?
#
loop_
_entity_poly.entity_id
_entity_poly.type
_entity_poly.pdbx_seq_one_letter_code
_entity_poly.pdbx_strand_id
1 'polypeptide(L)'
;MSLSDDRIKDRFSEWLRDLARHMARSGRYCSWRVIQIELRFMQGIREAATCFSDPSIRNELDGLCREAQKRGGPIFMAPARSESGLPAPGC
;
A
#
# COMPACT_ATOMS: atom_id res chain seq x y z
N MET A 1 -26.38 -20.82 12.28
CA MET A 1 -25.36 -20.18 11.44
C MET A 1 -24.53 -21.30 10.83
N SER A 2 -24.48 -21.36 9.50
CA SER A 2 -24.00 -22.53 8.74
C SER A 2 -22.48 -22.49 8.56
N LEU A 3 -21.79 -23.59 8.86
CA LEU A 3 -20.35 -23.80 8.67
C LEU A 3 -19.82 -23.39 7.28
N SER A 4 -20.69 -23.39 6.26
CA SER A 4 -20.37 -22.93 4.90
C SER A 4 -20.10 -21.43 4.83
N ASP A 5 -20.80 -20.62 5.63
CA ASP A 5 -20.66 -19.16 5.67
C ASP A 5 -19.30 -18.75 6.29
N ASP A 6 -18.87 -19.48 7.32
CA ASP A 6 -17.56 -19.28 7.96
C ASP A 6 -16.40 -19.59 7.00
N ARG A 7 -16.49 -20.68 6.22
CA ARG A 7 -15.47 -21.02 5.22
C ARG A 7 -15.39 -20.02 4.06
N ILE A 8 -16.52 -19.43 3.68
CA ILE A 8 -16.57 -18.40 2.63
C ILE A 8 -15.91 -17.12 3.15
N LYS A 9 -16.22 -16.71 4.38
CA LYS A 9 -15.60 -15.56 5.04
C LYS A 9 -14.09 -15.71 5.20
N ASP A 10 -13.64 -16.92 5.53
CA ASP A 10 -12.21 -17.24 5.67
C ASP A 10 -11.48 -17.06 4.33
N ARG A 11 -11.95 -17.71 3.26
CA ARG A 11 -11.37 -17.54 1.91
C ARG A 11 -11.39 -16.10 1.41
N PHE A 12 -12.47 -15.39 1.68
CA PHE A 12 -12.58 -13.98 1.29
C PHE A 12 -11.56 -13.12 2.05
N SER A 13 -11.37 -13.38 3.34
CA SER A 13 -10.38 -12.69 4.16
C SER A 13 -8.96 -12.98 3.69
N GLU A 14 -8.65 -14.23 3.33
CA GLU A 14 -7.36 -14.61 2.74
C GLU A 14 -7.11 -13.87 1.42
N TRP A 15 -8.08 -13.91 0.49
CA TRP A 15 -7.99 -13.19 -0.77
C TRP A 15 -7.75 -11.69 -0.57
N LEU A 16 -8.45 -11.07 0.39
CA LEU A 16 -8.31 -9.66 0.68
C LEU A 16 -6.93 -9.32 1.26
N ARG A 17 -6.35 -10.20 2.07
CA ARG A 17 -4.98 -10.07 2.58
C ARG A 17 -3.97 -10.16 1.45
N ASP A 18 -4.15 -11.09 0.52
CA ASP A 18 -3.24 -11.23 -0.63
C ASP A 18 -3.32 -10.04 -1.59
N LEU A 19 -4.52 -9.52 -1.84
CA LEU A 19 -4.70 -8.27 -2.59
C LEU A 19 -3.99 -7.11 -1.90
N ALA A 20 -4.16 -6.96 -0.58
CA ALA A 20 -3.50 -5.90 0.19
C ALA A 20 -1.97 -6.01 0.15
N ARG A 21 -1.43 -7.23 0.26
CA ARG A 21 0.02 -7.49 0.12
C ARG A 21 0.52 -7.11 -1.27
N HIS A 22 -0.23 -7.45 -2.32
CA HIS A 22 0.11 -7.07 -3.69
C HIS A 22 0.15 -5.54 -3.84
N MET A 23 -0.84 -4.83 -3.30
CA MET A 23 -0.87 -3.37 -3.29
C MET A 23 0.31 -2.79 -2.52
N ALA A 24 0.62 -3.29 -1.32
CA ALA A 24 1.76 -2.82 -0.52
C ALA A 24 3.09 -2.99 -1.27
N ARG A 25 3.27 -4.11 -1.99
CA ARG A 25 4.46 -4.40 -2.80
C ARG A 25 4.58 -3.56 -4.06
N SER A 26 3.50 -2.93 -4.53
CA SER A 26 3.52 -2.11 -5.75
C SER A 26 4.34 -0.81 -5.62
N GLY A 27 4.67 -0.40 -4.39
CA GLY A 27 5.38 0.86 -4.12
C GLY A 27 4.51 2.12 -4.26
N ARG A 28 3.24 1.99 -4.69
CA ARG A 28 2.29 3.10 -4.80
C ARG A 28 1.74 3.58 -3.46
N TYR A 29 1.79 2.72 -2.44
CA TYR A 29 1.19 2.96 -1.13
C TYR A 29 2.27 3.03 -0.06
N CYS A 30 2.15 4.01 0.85
CA CYS A 30 3.12 4.26 1.92
C CYS A 30 2.73 3.67 3.29
N SER A 31 1.49 3.17 3.44
CA SER A 31 1.03 2.56 4.68
C SER A 31 -0.21 1.69 4.48
N TRP A 32 -0.47 0.79 5.42
CA TRP A 32 -1.68 -0.04 5.46
C TRP A 32 -2.97 0.78 5.45
N ARG A 33 -2.95 1.98 6.06
CA ARG A 33 -4.13 2.85 6.17
C ARG A 33 -4.58 3.36 4.81
N VAL A 34 -3.65 3.71 3.92
CA VAL A 34 -3.98 4.15 2.56
C VAL A 34 -4.54 2.98 1.75
N ILE A 35 -3.96 1.79 1.90
CA ILE A 35 -4.47 0.56 1.27
C ILE A 35 -5.91 0.26 1.74
N GLN A 36 -6.18 0.41 3.03
CA GLN A 36 -7.53 0.24 3.57
C GLN A 36 -8.52 1.23 2.96
N ILE A 37 -8.14 2.51 2.86
CA ILE A 37 -8.99 3.55 2.28
C ILE A 37 -9.31 3.20 0.81
N GLU A 38 -8.30 2.84 0.02
CA GLU A 38 -8.47 2.43 -1.37
C GLU A 38 -9.45 1.25 -1.49
N LEU A 39 -9.22 0.17 -0.73
CA LEU A 39 -10.07 -1.02 -0.78
C LEU A 39 -11.51 -0.72 -0.34
N ARG A 40 -11.68 0.07 0.72
CA ARG A 40 -13.00 0.37 1.27
C ARG A 40 -13.81 1.33 0.40
N PHE A 41 -13.20 2.43 -0.03
CA PHE A 41 -13.92 3.56 -0.61
C PHE A 41 -13.80 3.60 -2.13
N MET A 42 -12.64 3.26 -2.68
CA MET A 42 -12.45 3.27 -4.14
C MET A 42 -12.92 1.95 -4.76
N GLN A 43 -12.71 0.82 -4.09
CA GLN A 43 -13.12 -0.50 -4.58
C GLN A 43 -14.42 -1.02 -3.94
N GLY A 44 -14.96 -0.33 -2.93
CA GLY A 44 -16.23 -0.68 -2.30
C GLY A 44 -16.19 -1.91 -1.37
N ILE A 45 -15.02 -2.40 -1.00
CA ILE A 45 -14.84 -3.60 -0.16
C ILE A 45 -14.90 -3.20 1.33
N ARG A 46 -16.11 -3.20 1.90
CA ARG A 46 -16.37 -2.72 3.27
C ARG A 46 -15.68 -3.58 4.33
N GLU A 47 -15.55 -4.88 4.04
CA GLU A 47 -14.93 -5.91 4.85
C GLU A 47 -13.44 -5.65 5.10
N ALA A 48 -12.79 -4.80 4.31
CA ALA A 48 -11.42 -4.36 4.54
C ALA A 48 -11.23 -3.74 5.93
N ALA A 49 -12.25 -3.06 6.46
CA ALA A 49 -12.18 -2.50 7.81
C ALA A 49 -12.08 -3.58 8.89
N THR A 50 -12.79 -4.68 8.72
CA THR A 50 -12.75 -5.82 9.64
C THR A 50 -11.49 -6.65 9.40
N CYS A 51 -11.10 -6.89 8.15
CA CYS A 51 -9.91 -7.68 7.84
C CYS A 51 -8.63 -7.04 8.38
N PHE A 52 -8.53 -5.70 8.33
CA PHE A 52 -7.40 -4.96 8.89
C PHE A 52 -7.63 -4.51 10.34
N SER A 53 -8.53 -5.16 11.09
CA SER A 53 -8.61 -4.95 12.54
C SER A 53 -7.41 -5.54 13.27
N ASP A 54 -6.80 -6.58 12.70
CA ASP A 54 -5.65 -7.30 13.26
C ASP A 54 -4.35 -6.47 13.17
N PRO A 55 -3.67 -6.19 14.30
CA PRO A 55 -2.43 -5.42 14.31
C PRO A 55 -1.27 -6.11 13.57
N SER A 56 -1.25 -7.44 13.50
CA SER A 56 -0.21 -8.21 12.80
C SER A 56 -0.25 -7.93 11.30
N ILE A 57 -1.46 -7.88 10.72
CA ILE A 57 -1.66 -7.57 9.30
C ILE A 57 -1.26 -6.13 9.00
N ARG A 58 -1.61 -5.19 9.88
CA ARG A 58 -1.22 -3.78 9.74
C ARG A 58 0.30 -3.62 9.70
N ASN A 59 0.99 -4.26 10.65
CA ASN A 59 2.45 -4.24 10.72
C ASN A 59 3.09 -4.91 9.49
N GLU A 60 2.54 -6.03 9.02
CA GLU A 60 2.99 -6.70 7.80
C GLU A 60 2.89 -5.76 6.59
N LEU A 61 1.73 -5.13 6.37
CA LEU A 61 1.49 -4.23 5.24
C LEU A 61 2.38 -2.98 5.30
N ASP A 62 2.54 -2.36 6.47
CA ASP A 62 3.48 -1.24 6.63
C ASP A 62 4.93 -1.66 6.33
N GLY A 63 5.34 -2.84 6.77
CA GLY A 63 6.64 -3.41 6.44
C GLY A 63 6.82 -3.56 4.94
N LEU A 64 5.82 -4.14 4.26
CA LEU A 64 5.84 -4.31 2.80
C LEU A 64 5.88 -2.97 2.05
N CYS A 65 5.10 -1.98 2.48
CA CYS A 65 5.13 -0.63 1.92
C CYS A 65 6.52 -0.01 2.04
N ARG A 66 7.13 -0.06 3.23
CA ARG A 66 8.48 0.48 3.47
C ARG A 66 9.52 -0.22 2.59
N GLU A 67 9.46 -1.53 2.48
CA GLU A 67 10.39 -2.30 1.64
C GLU A 67 10.21 -1.98 0.15
N ALA A 68 8.96 -1.86 -0.32
CA ALA A 68 8.68 -1.47 -1.70
C ALA A 68 9.18 -0.06 -2.03
N GLN A 69 9.04 0.90 -1.09
CA GLN A 69 9.54 2.26 -1.24
C GLN A 69 11.07 2.32 -1.26
N LYS A 70 11.75 1.51 -0.44
CA LYS A 70 13.23 1.38 -0.48
C LYS A 70 13.70 0.83 -1.82
N ARG A 71 12.98 -0.14 -2.39
CA ARG A 71 13.31 -0.75 -3.69
C ARG A 71 13.01 0.16 -4.88
N GLY A 72 11.96 0.98 -4.77
CA GLY A 72 11.52 1.88 -5.84
C GLY A 72 12.29 3.19 -5.94
N GLY A 73 13.08 3.57 -4.93
CA GLY A 73 13.60 4.94 -4.81
C GLY A 73 12.46 5.96 -4.67
N PRO A 74 12.72 7.20 -4.24
CA PRO A 74 11.66 8.17 -3.97
C PRO A 74 10.99 8.62 -5.28
N ILE A 75 9.89 7.96 -5.67
CA ILE A 75 9.00 8.47 -6.74
C ILE A 75 8.21 9.71 -6.24
N PHE A 76 8.18 9.95 -4.93
CA PHE A 76 7.72 11.20 -4.34
C PHE A 76 8.87 11.90 -3.63
N MET A 77 9.21 13.10 -4.12
CA MET A 77 10.31 13.99 -3.73
C MET A 77 11.66 13.79 -4.45
N ALA A 78 11.66 13.90 -5.78
CA ALA A 78 12.64 14.81 -6.35
C ALA A 78 12.03 16.22 -6.27
N PRO A 79 12.60 17.20 -5.52
CA PRO A 79 12.26 18.58 -5.80
C PRO A 79 12.57 18.82 -7.28
N ALA A 80 11.62 19.44 -7.98
CA ALA A 80 11.79 19.83 -9.37
C ALA A 80 13.16 20.49 -9.55
N ARG A 81 13.90 20.05 -10.57
CA ARG A 81 15.12 20.73 -11.04
C ARG A 81 14.83 22.23 -11.09
N SER A 82 15.43 23.01 -10.18
CA SER A 82 15.69 24.42 -10.45
C SER A 82 16.86 24.45 -11.44
N GLU A 83 16.48 24.34 -12.70
CA GLU A 83 17.28 24.76 -13.84
C GLU A 83 17.53 26.27 -13.68
N SER A 84 18.73 26.68 -13.28
CA SER A 84 19.24 28.05 -13.42
C SER A 84 20.74 28.08 -13.12
N GLY A 85 21.57 28.19 -14.15
CA GLY A 85 22.98 28.56 -13.97
C GLY A 85 23.98 27.88 -14.91
N LEU A 86 23.82 28.06 -16.21
CA LEU A 86 24.97 28.14 -17.13
C LEU A 86 24.92 29.53 -17.77
N PRO A 87 26.01 30.10 -18.30
CA PRO A 87 27.43 29.73 -18.17
C PRO A 87 28.32 30.94 -17.82
N ALA A 88 29.59 30.72 -17.46
CA ALA A 88 30.64 31.70 -17.76
C ALA A 88 32.01 31.02 -17.94
N PRO A 89 32.76 31.37 -19.01
CA PRO A 89 34.05 30.78 -19.36
C PRO A 89 35.26 31.62 -18.89
N GLY A 90 36.46 31.02 -18.93
CA GLY A 90 37.76 31.71 -18.86
C GLY A 90 38.37 31.74 -17.45
N CYS A 91 39.67 31.53 -17.23
CA CYS A 91 40.85 31.49 -18.11
C CYS A 91 41.83 30.41 -17.63
#